data_AF-A0A1X0WS16-F1
#
_entry.id   AF-A0A1X0WS16-F1
#
_cell.length_a   1.000
_cell.length_b   1.000
_cell.length_c   1.000
_cell.angle_alpha   90.00
_cell.angle_beta   90.00
_cell.angle_gamma   90.00
#
_symmetry.space_group_name_H-M   'P 1'
#
loop_
_entity.id
_entity.type
_entity.pdbx_description
1 polymer ?
#
loop_
_entity_poly.entity_id
_entity_poly.type
_entity_poly.pdbx_seq_one_letter_code
_entity_poly.pdbx_strand_id
1 'polypeptide(L)'
;MYYQPNAYFTGDKIQIFKLNKKYGKLTENIALYLISSMKKAFTNFSWGQSSFALDVISNIDIELPVTKSGTIDFEYMEKYIQVIKKQLIEDVVEYKNEYISKSKSTVFK
;
A
#
# COMPACT_ATOMS: atom_id res chain seq x y z
N MET A 1 -2.19 -1.62 8.73
CA MET A 1 -1.79 -0.29 8.24
C MET A 1 -2.56 0.04 6.98
N TYR A 2 -3.18 1.22 6.92
CA TYR A 2 -4.07 1.63 5.83
C TYR A 2 -3.85 3.11 5.49
N TYR A 3 -4.02 3.46 4.22
CA TYR A 3 -4.02 4.84 3.76
C TYR A 3 -5.40 5.46 3.97
N GLN A 4 -5.43 6.72 4.42
CA GLN A 4 -6.66 7.44 4.73
C GLN A 4 -6.66 8.80 4.01
N PRO A 5 -7.41 8.94 2.90
CA PRO A 5 -7.48 10.18 2.13
C PRO A 5 -8.34 11.27 2.81
N ASN A 6 -9.25 10.89 3.69
CA ASN A 6 -10.26 11.78 4.26
C ASN A 6 -9.99 12.07 5.75
N ALA A 7 -10.53 13.19 6.24
CA ALA A 7 -10.50 13.48 7.67
C ALA A 7 -11.24 12.38 8.46
N TYR A 8 -10.67 11.98 9.58
CA TYR A 8 -11.18 10.87 10.39
C TYR A 8 -10.77 11.05 11.86
N PHE A 9 -11.48 10.35 12.74
CA PHE A 9 -11.15 10.25 14.15
C PHE A 9 -10.56 8.86 14.46
N THR A 10 -9.64 8.80 15.40
CA THR A 10 -9.04 7.55 15.88
C THR A 10 -9.06 7.50 17.39
N GLY A 11 -9.20 6.29 17.95
CA GLY A 11 -8.96 6.07 19.38
C GLY A 11 -7.47 6.05 19.72
N ASP A 12 -7.17 5.95 21.02
CA ASP A 12 -5.83 6.15 21.59
C ASP A 12 -4.78 5.10 21.16
N LYS A 13 -5.23 3.95 20.65
CA LYS A 13 -4.35 2.82 20.27
C LYS A 13 -3.97 2.80 18.79
N ILE A 14 -4.17 3.90 18.06
CA ILE A 14 -3.82 4.03 16.64
C ILE A 14 -2.63 4.98 16.47
N GLN A 15 -1.57 4.50 15.84
CA GLN A 15 -0.43 5.34 15.45
C GLN A 15 -0.67 5.96 14.07
N ILE A 16 -0.42 7.27 13.95
CA ILE A 16 -0.60 8.03 12.71
C ILE A 16 0.76 8.34 12.10
N PHE A 17 1.02 7.75 10.94
CA PHE A 17 2.20 8.06 10.14
C PHE A 17 1.88 9.18 9.16
N LYS A 18 2.75 10.20 9.11
CA LYS A 18 2.65 11.31 8.16
C LYS A 18 3.97 11.44 7.41
N LEU A 19 3.89 11.64 6.10
CA LEU A 19 5.07 11.96 5.31
C LEU A 19 5.62 13.32 5.75
N ASN A 20 6.92 13.38 6.01
CA ASN A 20 7.56 14.65 6.34
C ASN A 20 7.42 15.62 5.16
N LYS A 21 7.05 16.88 5.46
CA LYS A 21 6.85 17.94 4.45
C LYS A 21 8.04 18.11 3.48
N LYS A 22 9.27 17.79 3.92
CA LYS A 22 10.47 17.84 3.06
C LYS A 22 10.43 16.87 1.86
N TYR A 23 9.61 15.82 1.93
CA TYR A 23 9.42 14.83 0.87
C TYR A 23 8.17 15.08 0.02
N GLY A 24 7.53 16.24 0.18
CA GLY A 24 6.37 16.64 -0.61
C GLY A 24 5.06 16.04 -0.09
N LYS A 25 4.17 15.71 -1.03
CA LYS A 25 2.81 15.25 -0.74
C LYS A 25 2.73 13.73 -0.76
N LEU A 26 2.09 13.16 0.25
CA LEU A 26 1.72 11.75 0.24
C LEU A 26 0.55 11.53 -0.73
N THR A 27 0.81 10.88 -1.85
CA THR A 27 -0.22 10.39 -2.77
C THR A 27 -0.71 9.02 -2.31
N GLU A 28 -1.85 8.56 -2.83
CA GLU A 28 -2.34 7.22 -2.56
C GLU A 28 -1.35 6.14 -2.99
N ASN A 29 -0.75 6.28 -4.18
CA ASN A 29 0.16 5.28 -4.72
C ASN A 29 1.47 5.22 -3.92
N ILE A 30 2.06 6.38 -3.57
CA ILE A 30 3.21 6.42 -2.66
C ILE A 30 2.83 5.79 -1.31
N ALA A 31 1.66 6.10 -0.75
CA ALA A 31 1.21 5.53 0.51
C ALA A 31 1.06 4.01 0.44
N LEU A 32 0.48 3.47 -0.62
CA LEU A 32 0.32 2.03 -0.82
C LEU A 32 1.67 1.32 -0.91
N TYR A 33 2.64 1.93 -1.61
CA TYR A 33 4.00 1.40 -1.68
C TYR A 33 4.65 1.36 -0.28
N LEU A 34 4.64 2.49 0.44
CA LEU A 34 5.21 2.60 1.78
C LEU A 34 4.56 1.63 2.76
N ILE A 35 3.22 1.49 2.72
CA ILE A 35 2.49 0.53 3.54
C ILE A 35 2.94 -0.90 3.25
N SER A 36 3.20 -1.24 1.99
CA SER A 36 3.73 -2.56 1.62
C SER A 36 5.11 -2.81 2.22
N SER A 37 6.03 -1.86 2.05
CA SER A 37 7.38 -1.93 2.64
C SER A 37 7.35 -2.03 4.17
N MET A 38 6.53 -1.22 4.83
CA MET A 38 6.40 -1.23 6.29
C MET A 38 5.76 -2.52 6.79
N LYS A 39 4.74 -3.05 6.11
CA LYS A 39 4.16 -4.36 6.45
C LYS A 39 5.20 -5.48 6.40
N LYS A 40 6.10 -5.45 5.41
CA LYS A 40 7.21 -6.40 5.31
C LYS A 40 8.17 -6.27 6.49
N ALA A 41 8.52 -5.04 6.90
CA ALA A 41 9.38 -4.82 8.06
C ALA A 41 8.70 -5.26 9.39
N PHE A 42 7.37 -5.14 9.47
CA PHE A 42 6.61 -5.47 10.67
C PHE A 42 6.11 -6.92 10.72
N THR A 43 6.54 -7.82 9.82
CA THR A 43 6.03 -9.21 9.79
C THR A 43 6.27 -9.96 11.09
N ASN A 44 7.33 -9.61 11.83
CA ASN A 44 7.69 -10.26 13.09
C ASN A 44 6.95 -9.67 14.31
N PHE A 45 6.05 -8.70 14.11
CA PHE A 45 5.35 -8.03 15.19
C PHE A 45 4.13 -8.86 15.56
N SER A 46 4.15 -9.48 16.74
CA SER A 46 3.04 -10.26 17.26
C SER A 46 2.22 -9.48 18.29
N TRP A 47 0.94 -9.82 18.39
CA TRP A 47 0.03 -9.24 19.38
C TRP A 47 0.49 -9.61 20.81
N GLY A 48 0.55 -8.62 21.71
CA GLY A 48 0.87 -8.82 23.13
C GLY A 48 2.32 -8.50 23.53
N GLN A 49 3.21 -8.26 22.58
CA GLN A 49 4.51 -7.64 22.83
C GLN A 49 4.39 -6.12 22.73
N SER A 50 5.25 -5.36 23.41
CA SER A 50 5.38 -3.89 23.28
C SER A 50 5.81 -3.43 21.87
N SER A 51 5.71 -4.30 20.87
CA SER A 51 6.18 -4.11 19.50
C SER A 51 5.60 -2.86 18.85
N PHE A 52 4.37 -2.44 19.18
CA PHE A 52 3.76 -1.23 18.59
C PHE A 52 4.00 0.05 19.39
N ALA A 53 4.94 0.04 20.35
CA ALA A 53 5.37 1.25 21.03
C ALA A 53 6.14 2.18 20.07
N LEU A 54 5.99 3.49 20.26
CA LEU A 54 6.53 4.51 19.35
C LEU A 54 8.06 4.46 19.24
N ASP A 55 8.74 4.17 20.34
CA ASP A 55 10.18 3.99 20.43
C ASP A 55 10.66 2.80 19.60
N VAL A 56 9.94 1.67 19.65
CA VAL A 56 10.26 0.50 18.82
C VAL A 56 10.04 0.82 17.35
N ILE A 57 8.88 1.39 17.01
CA ILE A 57 8.51 1.72 15.62
C ILE A 57 9.51 2.69 14.98
N SER A 58 9.96 3.69 15.73
CA SER A 58 10.84 4.75 15.22
C SER A 58 12.25 4.26 14.85
N ASN A 59 12.64 3.08 15.34
CA ASN A 59 13.94 2.47 15.10
C ASN A 59 13.90 1.37 14.01
N ILE A 60 12.75 1.17 13.35
CA ILE A 60 12.63 0.15 12.30
C ILE A 60 13.01 0.76 10.96
N ASP A 61 14.04 0.18 10.36
CA ASP A 61 14.44 0.51 9.01
C ASP A 61 13.50 -0.14 7.98
N ILE A 62 13.22 0.61 6.91
CA ILE A 62 12.48 0.12 5.74
C ILE A 62 13.31 0.33 4.49
N GLU A 63 13.30 -0.67 3.61
CA GLU A 63 13.96 -0.58 2.31
C GLU A 63 13.09 0.22 1.34
N LEU A 64 13.68 1.23 0.73
CA LEU A 64 13.03 2.10 -0.26
C LEU A 64 13.88 2.19 -1.54
N PRO A 65 13.25 2.33 -2.71
CA PRO A 65 13.94 2.60 -3.97
C PRO A 65 14.66 3.94 -3.91
N VAL A 66 15.82 3.99 -4.54
CA VAL A 66 16.65 5.19 -4.67
C VAL A 66 16.96 5.47 -6.13
N THR A 67 17.04 6.75 -6.46
CA THR A 67 17.49 7.24 -7.76
C THR A 67 19.00 7.01 -7.92
N LYS A 68 19.51 7.23 -9.14
CA LYS A 68 20.96 7.20 -9.39
C LYS A 68 21.75 8.22 -8.56
N SER A 69 21.11 9.29 -8.09
CA SER A 69 21.71 10.29 -7.19
C SER A 69 21.61 9.91 -5.70
N GLY A 70 21.08 8.74 -5.36
CA GLY A 70 20.95 8.27 -3.98
C GLY A 70 19.80 8.90 -3.19
N THR A 71 18.90 9.62 -3.86
CA THR A 71 17.68 10.18 -3.24
C THR A 71 16.53 9.19 -3.36
N ILE A 72 15.56 9.24 -2.43
CA ILE A 72 14.39 8.35 -2.47
C ILE A 72 13.62 8.57 -3.79
N ASP A 73 13.32 7.47 -4.48
CA ASP A 73 12.65 7.50 -5.78
C ASP A 73 11.12 7.38 -5.65
N PHE A 74 10.47 8.50 -5.32
CA PHE A 74 9.02 8.58 -5.21
C PHE A 74 8.32 8.42 -6.57
N GLU A 75 8.96 8.80 -7.66
CA GLU A 75 8.40 8.66 -9.01
C GLU A 75 8.27 7.19 -9.40
N TYR A 76 9.30 6.40 -9.08
CA TYR A 76 9.24 4.94 -9.21
C TYR A 76 8.11 4.35 -8.38
N MET A 77 7.98 4.72 -7.09
CA MET A 77 6.89 4.20 -6.24
C MET A 77 5.51 4.47 -6.82
N GLU A 78 5.28 5.69 -7.31
CA GLU A 78 4.03 6.12 -7.93
C GLU A 78 3.71 5.27 -9.18
N LYS A 79 4.67 5.20 -10.12
CA LYS A 79 4.52 4.46 -11.38
C LYS A 79 4.35 2.96 -11.14
N TYR A 80 5.09 2.38 -10.20
CA TYR A 80 5.04 0.97 -9.88
C TYR A 80 3.64 0.54 -9.42
N ILE A 81 3.06 1.28 -8.47
CA ILE A 81 1.70 0.99 -8.00
C ILE A 81 0.67 1.26 -9.11
N GLN A 82 0.86 2.29 -9.94
CA GLN A 82 -0.02 2.55 -11.07
C GLN A 82 -0.03 1.38 -12.07
N VAL A 83 1.13 0.80 -12.38
CA VAL A 83 1.25 -0.37 -13.27
C VAL A 83 0.53 -1.57 -12.66
N ILE A 84 0.74 -1.87 -11.37
CA ILE A 84 0.04 -2.96 -10.68
C ILE A 84 -1.47 -2.77 -10.74
N LYS A 85 -1.97 -1.55 -10.45
CA LYS A 85 -3.41 -1.26 -10.52
C LYS A 85 -3.97 -1.49 -11.92
N LYS A 86 -3.25 -1.10 -12.97
CA LYS A 86 -3.67 -1.33 -14.37
C LYS A 86 -3.75 -2.82 -14.68
N GLN A 87 -2.73 -3.59 -14.31
CA GLN A 87 -2.71 -5.04 -14.51
C GLN A 87 -3.90 -5.71 -13.81
N LEU A 88 -4.14 -5.37 -12.55
CA LEU A 88 -5.25 -5.95 -11.78
C LEU A 88 -6.62 -5.61 -12.40
N ILE A 89 -6.80 -4.42 -12.96
CA ILE A 89 -8.04 -4.06 -13.65
C ILE A 89 -8.23 -4.91 -14.90
N GLU A 90 -7.18 -5.15 -15.67
CA GLU A 90 -7.21 -6.00 -16.85
C GLU A 90 -7.63 -7.43 -16.48
N ASP A 91 -6.97 -8.03 -15.49
CA ASP A 91 -7.26 -9.38 -15.01
C ASP A 91 -8.74 -9.51 -14.55
N VAL A 92 -9.26 -8.51 -13.83
CA VAL A 92 -10.65 -8.48 -13.36
C VAL A 92 -11.64 -8.38 -14.52
N VAL A 93 -11.32 -7.60 -15.55
CA VAL A 93 -12.16 -7.47 -16.75
C VAL A 93 -12.19 -8.79 -17.53
N GLU A 94 -11.05 -9.45 -17.68
CA GLU A 94 -10.97 -10.76 -18.33
C GLU A 94 -11.84 -11.79 -17.59
N TYR A 95 -11.66 -11.91 -16.28
CA TYR A 95 -12.46 -12.80 -15.43
C TYR A 95 -13.97 -12.53 -15.58
N LYS A 96 -14.38 -11.26 -15.57
CA LYS A 96 -15.79 -10.87 -15.75
C LYS A 96 -16.33 -11.33 -17.11
N ASN A 97 -15.55 -11.19 -18.18
CA ASN A 97 -15.96 -11.58 -19.53
C ASN A 97 -16.12 -13.11 -19.64
N GLU A 98 -15.19 -13.88 -19.07
CA GLU A 98 -15.32 -15.33 -18.99
C GLU A 98 -16.54 -15.78 -18.19
N TYR A 99 -16.81 -15.11 -17.07
CA TYR A 99 -17.98 -15.42 -16.25
C TYR A 99 -19.29 -15.21 -17.05
N ILE A 100 -19.40 -14.08 -17.74
CA ILE A 100 -20.58 -13.75 -18.56
C ILE A 100 -20.76 -14.76 -19.70
N SER A 101 -19.69 -15.18 -20.36
CA SER A 101 -19.77 -16.14 -21.47
C SER A 101 -20.26 -17.52 -20.99
N LYS A 102 -19.74 -17.99 -19.85
CA LYS A 102 -20.20 -19.22 -19.18
C LYS A 102 -21.68 -19.11 -18.82
N SER A 103 -22.12 -18.03 -18.17
CA SER A 103 -23.52 -17.83 -17.80
C SER A 103 -24.47 -17.83 -19.00
N LYS A 104 -24.12 -17.17 -20.10
CA LYS A 104 -24.92 -17.20 -21.34
C LYS A 104 -25.04 -18.63 -21.89
N SER A 105 -23.95 -19.38 -21.92
CA SER A 105 -23.96 -20.76 -22.43
C SER A 105 -24.85 -21.73 -21.62
N THR A 106 -25.08 -21.43 -20.33
CA THR A 106 -25.95 -22.22 -19.45
C THR A 106 -27.42 -21.88 -19.61
N VAL A 107 -27.75 -20.60 -19.88
CA VAL A 107 -29.15 -20.14 -20.00
C VAL A 107 -29.77 -20.49 -21.36
N PHE A 108 -28.95 -20.61 -22.42
CA PHE A 108 -29.41 -20.96 -23.78
C PHE A 108 -29.19 -22.44 -24.13
N LYS A 109 -29.18 -23.32 -23.12
CA LYS A 109 -29.18 -24.79 -23.25
C LYS A 109 -30.53 -25.33 -22.82
#